data_AF-A0AAX6HPR1-F1
#
_entry.id   AF-A0AAX6HPR1-F1
#
_cell.length_a   1.000
_cell.length_b   1.000
_cell.length_c   1.000
_cell.angle_alpha   90.00
_cell.angle_beta   90.00
_cell.angle_gamma   90.00
#
_symmetry.space_group_name_H-M   'P 1'
#
loop_
_entity.id
_entity.type
_entity.pdbx_description
1 polymer ?
#
loop_
_entity_poly.entity_id
_entity_poly.type
_entity_poly.pdbx_seq_one_letter_code
_entity_poly.pdbx_strand_id
1 'polypeptide(L)'
;MYVLPTPTSCSSISTKSSPPPPPASARRLRPAVILPGLGNNSGDYEKLASTLGQAHGVRSAVARVSRLDWLRNAAGLLDPNYWKGTLRPSPVLDWYLDRVRQAVLEAKSDAGGGCVSLVGHSAGGWLARVYMERHGRSDVSLLLTLGTPHLPPPKGVPGVIDQTRGLLDYVQNNCEPAVYTPQLKYVCVAGRYIQGARLVSNSPPPELILPADSNTGIVESIVTESGNSAPPPAPTFRALFVGQGYKQVCGRADVWGDGVVPEVSAHLEGALNISLDGVYHSPVGADDVARPWYGSPAVVEKWIHHLLD
;
A
#
# COMPACT_ATOMS: atom_id res chain seq x y z
N MET A 1 -33.50 -22.63 93.03
CA MET A 1 -33.60 -23.44 91.79
C MET A 1 -33.69 -22.48 90.61
N TYR A 2 -33.12 -22.88 89.48
CA TYR A 2 -32.45 -22.03 88.49
C TYR A 2 -33.36 -21.08 87.69
N VAL A 3 -32.88 -19.85 87.52
CA VAL A 3 -33.33 -18.86 86.52
C VAL A 3 -32.59 -19.15 85.21
N LEU A 4 -33.31 -19.28 84.10
CA LEU A 4 -32.72 -19.46 82.76
C LEU A 4 -32.64 -18.11 82.02
N PRO A 5 -31.57 -17.83 81.24
CA PRO A 5 -31.33 -16.53 80.62
C PRO A 5 -31.94 -16.40 79.22
N THR A 6 -32.21 -15.15 78.83
CA THR A 6 -32.66 -14.70 77.51
C THR A 6 -31.57 -14.86 76.43
N PRO A 7 -31.93 -15.22 75.18
CA PRO A 7 -30.95 -15.36 74.10
C PRO A 7 -30.57 -14.01 73.48
N THR A 8 -29.26 -13.86 73.30
CA THR A 8 -28.52 -12.74 72.73
C THR A 8 -28.70 -12.65 71.20
N SER A 9 -28.81 -11.41 70.71
CA SER A 9 -28.86 -10.99 69.30
C SER A 9 -27.77 -11.64 68.43
N CYS A 10 -28.16 -12.28 67.33
CA CYS A 10 -27.27 -12.74 66.27
C CYS A 10 -26.83 -11.57 65.36
N SER A 11 -25.52 -11.45 65.19
CA SER A 11 -24.82 -10.51 64.33
C SER A 11 -25.18 -10.67 62.86
N SER A 12 -25.38 -9.55 62.17
CA SER A 12 -25.57 -9.47 60.72
C SER A 12 -24.28 -9.83 59.98
N ILE A 13 -24.36 -10.84 59.11
CA ILE A 13 -23.31 -11.18 58.15
C ILE A 13 -23.33 -10.12 57.05
N SER A 14 -22.33 -9.24 57.07
CA SER A 14 -22.08 -8.27 56.00
C SER A 14 -21.48 -9.01 54.80
N THR A 15 -22.31 -9.32 53.81
CA THR A 15 -21.84 -9.78 52.49
C THR A 15 -21.19 -8.59 51.79
N LYS A 16 -19.85 -8.52 51.85
CA LYS A 16 -19.07 -7.61 51.00
C LYS A 16 -19.29 -8.02 49.55
N SER A 17 -20.09 -7.24 48.82
CA SER A 17 -20.17 -7.33 47.37
C SER A 17 -18.80 -6.97 46.78
N SER A 18 -18.27 -7.85 45.94
CA SER A 18 -17.08 -7.58 45.15
C SER A 18 -17.35 -6.37 44.24
N PRO A 19 -16.40 -5.44 44.08
CA PRO A 19 -16.55 -4.38 43.10
C PRO A 19 -16.67 -4.98 41.69
N PRO A 20 -17.48 -4.35 40.80
CA PRO A 20 -17.57 -4.80 39.41
C PRO A 20 -16.17 -4.79 38.76
N PRO A 21 -15.89 -5.72 37.83
CA PRO A 21 -14.64 -5.68 37.09
C PRO A 21 -14.48 -4.31 36.42
N PRO A 22 -13.25 -3.79 36.33
CA PRO A 22 -13.01 -2.54 35.62
C PRO A 22 -13.57 -2.66 34.19
N PRO A 23 -14.13 -1.58 33.63
CA PRO A 23 -14.58 -1.60 32.24
C PRO A 23 -13.42 -2.11 31.38
N ALA A 24 -13.69 -3.07 30.50
CA ALA A 24 -12.72 -3.57 29.54
C ALA A 24 -12.05 -2.34 28.89
N SER A 25 -10.75 -2.18 29.08
CA SER A 25 -10.03 -1.08 28.47
C SER A 25 -10.30 -1.17 26.98
N ALA A 26 -10.86 -0.12 26.39
CA ALA A 26 -11.12 -0.08 24.96
C ALA A 26 -9.80 -0.45 24.27
N ARG A 27 -9.78 -1.60 23.59
CA ARG A 27 -8.57 -2.14 22.97
C ARG A 27 -8.05 -1.07 22.02
N ARG A 28 -6.94 -0.41 22.38
CA ARG A 28 -6.37 0.64 21.53
C ARG A 28 -5.93 -0.02 20.24
N LEU A 29 -6.52 0.44 19.13
CA LEU A 29 -6.14 -0.03 17.80
C LEU A 29 -4.67 0.30 17.54
N ARG A 30 -4.02 -0.61 16.84
CA ARG A 30 -2.65 -0.46 16.37
C ARG A 30 -2.57 0.75 15.43
N PRO A 31 -1.65 1.72 15.65
CA PRO A 31 -1.54 2.86 14.76
C PRO A 31 -0.99 2.43 13.39
N ALA A 32 -1.35 3.18 12.35
CA ALA A 32 -0.84 3.00 11.00
C ALA A 32 0.24 4.05 10.66
N VAL A 33 1.23 3.65 9.88
CA VAL A 33 2.23 4.56 9.30
C VAL A 33 2.11 4.44 7.79
N ILE A 34 1.70 5.52 7.14
CA ILE A 34 1.52 5.58 5.69
C ILE A 34 2.84 5.98 5.04
N LEU A 35 3.29 5.18 4.07
CA LEU A 35 4.56 5.32 3.36
C LEU A 35 4.26 5.71 1.90
N PRO A 36 4.48 6.99 1.53
CA PRO A 36 4.21 7.50 0.20
C PRO A 36 5.05 6.85 -0.91
N GLY A 37 4.43 6.71 -2.08
CA GLY A 37 5.07 6.28 -3.32
C GLY A 37 5.97 7.35 -3.96
N LEU A 38 6.82 6.90 -4.87
CA LEU A 38 7.74 7.76 -5.63
C LEU A 38 6.97 8.88 -6.35
N GLY A 39 7.41 10.12 -6.16
CA GLY A 39 6.81 11.30 -6.79
C GLY A 39 5.61 11.90 -6.05
N ASN A 40 5.10 11.25 -4.99
CA ASN A 40 4.07 11.83 -4.13
C ASN A 40 4.66 12.67 -2.98
N ASN A 41 3.86 13.55 -2.38
CA ASN A 41 4.16 14.15 -1.07
C ASN A 41 3.23 13.60 0.02
N SER A 42 3.50 13.93 1.29
CA SER A 42 2.63 13.51 2.41
C SER A 42 1.20 14.01 2.29
N GLY A 43 0.99 15.20 1.73
CA GLY A 43 -0.31 15.83 1.56
C GLY A 43 -1.26 15.01 0.67
N ASP A 44 -0.71 14.29 -0.31
CA ASP A 44 -1.48 13.41 -1.19
C ASP A 44 -2.22 12.28 -0.42
N TYR A 45 -1.84 12.00 0.85
CA TYR A 45 -2.39 10.93 1.68
C TYR A 45 -3.24 11.44 2.85
N GLU A 46 -3.44 12.76 2.99
CA GLU A 46 -4.21 13.34 4.10
C GLU A 46 -5.64 12.80 4.14
N LYS A 47 -6.26 12.63 2.97
CA LYS A 47 -7.61 12.06 2.88
C LYS A 47 -7.65 10.61 3.38
N LEU A 48 -6.68 9.79 2.99
CA LEU A 48 -6.55 8.41 3.49
C LEU A 48 -6.36 8.41 5.02
N ALA A 49 -5.43 9.21 5.53
CA ALA A 49 -5.19 9.36 6.97
C ALA A 49 -6.47 9.79 7.72
N SER A 50 -7.22 10.74 7.16
CA SER A 50 -8.50 11.19 7.70
C SER A 50 -9.55 10.08 7.70
N THR A 51 -9.70 9.31 6.62
CA THR A 51 -10.62 8.17 6.56
C THR A 51 -10.25 7.12 7.61
N LEU A 52 -8.97 6.75 7.73
CA LEU A 52 -8.51 5.79 8.74
C LEU A 52 -8.81 6.28 10.16
N GLY A 53 -8.51 7.55 10.47
CA GLY A 53 -8.69 8.12 11.80
C GLY A 53 -10.15 8.39 12.16
N GLN A 54 -10.87 9.14 11.32
CA GLN A 54 -12.21 9.63 11.61
C GLN A 54 -13.29 8.56 11.41
N ALA A 55 -13.20 7.74 10.36
CA ALA A 55 -14.22 6.73 10.07
C ALA A 55 -13.98 5.41 10.82
N HIS A 56 -12.71 5.04 11.07
CA HIS A 56 -12.36 3.72 11.60
C HIS A 56 -11.58 3.74 12.92
N GLY A 57 -11.24 4.92 13.46
CA GLY A 57 -10.51 5.04 14.72
C GLY A 57 -9.03 4.61 14.65
N VAL A 58 -8.49 4.36 13.46
CA VAL A 58 -7.09 3.99 13.24
C VAL A 58 -6.26 5.26 13.16
N ARG A 59 -5.56 5.60 14.24
CA ARG A 59 -4.61 6.71 14.25
C ARG A 59 -3.49 6.46 13.25
N SER A 60 -3.18 7.46 12.44
CA SER A 60 -2.20 7.32 11.36
C SER A 60 -1.20 8.47 11.35
N ALA A 61 0.09 8.13 11.17
CA ALA A 61 1.12 9.07 10.78
C ALA A 61 1.47 8.88 9.30
N VAL A 62 1.83 9.95 8.59
CA VAL A 62 2.32 9.87 7.20
C VAL A 62 3.81 10.21 7.20
N ALA A 63 4.63 9.38 6.56
CA ALA A 63 6.05 9.69 6.40
C ALA A 63 6.21 11.05 5.68
N ARG A 64 6.97 11.96 6.31
CA ARG A 64 7.11 13.35 5.85
C ARG A 64 8.00 13.41 4.62
N VAL A 65 7.42 13.50 3.44
CA VAL A 65 8.13 13.55 2.16
C VAL A 65 7.53 14.65 1.29
N SER A 66 8.40 15.36 0.59
CA SER A 66 8.00 16.34 -0.41
C SER A 66 8.32 15.84 -1.82
N ARG A 67 7.65 16.40 -2.83
CA ARG A 67 7.97 16.12 -4.24
C ARG A 67 9.45 16.40 -4.57
N LEU A 68 10.00 17.46 -3.98
CA LEU A 68 11.42 17.83 -4.12
C LEU A 68 12.37 16.83 -3.42
N ASP A 69 11.90 16.10 -2.40
CA ASP A 69 12.72 15.05 -1.78
C ASP A 69 13.10 13.96 -2.77
N TRP A 70 12.21 13.60 -3.68
CA TRP A 70 12.48 12.60 -4.72
C TRP A 70 13.55 13.02 -5.73
N LEU A 71 13.83 14.33 -5.88
CA LEU A 71 14.96 14.79 -6.71
C LEU A 71 16.30 14.32 -6.13
N ARG A 72 16.37 13.98 -4.84
CA ARG A 72 17.58 13.39 -4.24
C ARG A 72 17.91 12.03 -4.85
N ASN A 73 16.95 11.34 -5.47
CA ASN A 73 17.22 10.11 -6.22
C ASN A 73 18.10 10.37 -7.46
N ALA A 74 18.20 11.62 -7.94
CA ALA A 74 19.15 11.99 -8.97
C ALA A 74 20.61 11.83 -8.51
N ALA A 75 20.89 11.79 -7.20
CA ALA A 75 22.20 11.40 -6.70
C ALA A 75 22.62 9.99 -7.16
N GLY A 76 21.64 9.11 -7.45
CA GLY A 76 21.88 7.82 -8.07
C GLY A 76 22.55 7.93 -9.45
N LEU A 77 22.29 8.99 -10.23
CA LEU A 77 22.92 9.17 -11.56
C LEU A 77 24.44 9.31 -11.51
N LEU A 78 24.97 9.74 -10.35
CA LEU A 78 26.40 9.87 -10.10
C LEU A 78 27.03 8.54 -9.65
N ASP A 79 26.22 7.54 -9.29
CA ASP A 79 26.69 6.21 -8.89
C ASP A 79 26.88 5.32 -10.15
N PRO A 80 28.09 4.77 -10.40
CA PRO A 80 28.31 3.83 -11.49
C PRO A 80 27.36 2.61 -11.46
N ASN A 81 26.87 2.23 -10.28
CA ASN A 81 25.92 1.13 -10.11
C ASN A 81 24.54 1.44 -10.68
N TYR A 82 24.16 2.73 -10.81
CA TYR A 82 22.92 3.11 -11.46
C TYR A 82 22.91 2.68 -12.93
N TRP A 83 24.01 2.95 -13.63
CA TRP A 83 24.18 2.59 -15.04
C TRP A 83 24.37 1.08 -15.24
N LYS A 84 24.91 0.39 -14.23
CA LYS A 84 25.01 -1.07 -14.20
C LYS A 84 23.71 -1.78 -13.80
N GLY A 85 22.70 -1.05 -13.31
CA GLY A 85 21.47 -1.65 -12.79
C GLY A 85 21.69 -2.46 -11.50
N THR A 86 22.63 -2.05 -10.66
CA THR A 86 23.00 -2.73 -9.40
C THR A 86 22.94 -1.76 -8.21
N LEU A 87 22.06 -0.76 -8.28
CA LEU A 87 21.92 0.26 -7.25
C LEU A 87 21.50 -0.37 -5.92
N ARG A 88 22.07 0.12 -4.82
CA ARG A 88 21.71 -0.28 -3.46
C ARG A 88 20.89 0.84 -2.80
N PRO A 89 19.99 0.51 -1.85
CA PRO A 89 19.21 1.53 -1.17
C PRO A 89 20.06 2.57 -0.45
N SER A 90 21.10 2.14 0.27
CA SER A 90 22.06 3.06 0.90
C SER A 90 23.16 3.45 -0.09
N PRO A 91 23.54 4.74 -0.19
CA PRO A 91 23.01 5.89 0.56
C PRO A 91 21.82 6.60 -0.12
N VAL A 92 21.42 6.19 -1.32
CA VAL A 92 20.46 6.92 -2.19
C VAL A 92 19.10 7.18 -1.55
N LEU A 93 18.62 6.24 -0.73
CA LEU A 93 17.28 6.21 -0.14
C LEU A 93 17.31 6.39 1.38
N ASP A 94 18.48 6.65 1.98
CA ASP A 94 18.63 6.81 3.44
C ASP A 94 17.74 7.93 3.97
N TRP A 95 17.63 9.02 3.22
CA TRP A 95 16.73 10.13 3.56
C TRP A 95 15.28 9.67 3.71
N TYR A 96 14.80 8.73 2.88
CA TYR A 96 13.42 8.23 2.95
C TYR A 96 13.27 7.30 4.15
N LEU A 97 14.23 6.40 4.36
CA LEU A 97 14.23 5.49 5.52
C LEU A 97 14.23 6.25 6.85
N ASP A 98 14.93 7.39 6.92
CA ASP A 98 14.89 8.28 8.07
C ASP A 98 13.49 8.87 8.29
N ARG A 99 12.77 9.27 7.23
CA ARG A 99 11.39 9.78 7.35
C ARG A 99 10.42 8.68 7.79
N VAL A 100 10.61 7.44 7.33
CA VAL A 100 9.85 6.28 7.81
C VAL A 100 10.11 6.06 9.30
N ARG A 101 11.38 6.04 9.71
CA ARG A 101 11.75 5.89 11.13
C ARG A 101 11.09 6.96 12.00
N GLN A 102 11.13 8.23 11.59
CA GLN A 102 10.49 9.31 12.35
C GLN A 102 8.97 9.12 12.47
N ALA A 103 8.30 8.73 11.38
CA ALA A 103 6.86 8.51 11.40
C ALA A 103 6.46 7.28 12.27
N VAL A 104 7.30 6.23 12.30
CA VAL A 104 7.11 5.10 13.22
C VAL A 104 7.26 5.54 14.67
N LEU A 105 8.28 6.34 15.00
CA LEU A 105 8.48 6.87 16.35
C LEU A 105 7.32 7.77 16.79
N GLU A 106 6.84 8.66 15.91
CA GLU A 106 5.67 9.52 16.12
C GLU A 106 4.42 8.68 16.41
N ALA A 107 4.10 7.71 15.53
CA ALA A 107 2.94 6.84 15.70
C ALA A 107 2.99 6.02 17.00
N LYS A 108 4.16 5.49 17.37
CA LYS A 108 4.35 4.76 18.65
C LYS A 108 4.19 5.67 19.85
N SER A 109 4.79 6.86 19.82
CA SER A 109 4.71 7.84 20.91
C SER A 109 3.25 8.22 21.18
N ASP A 110 2.53 8.60 20.13
CA ASP A 110 1.12 8.96 20.24
C ASP A 110 0.29 7.78 20.75
N ALA A 111 0.64 6.55 20.34
CA ALA A 111 -0.07 5.36 20.76
C ALA A 111 0.17 4.93 22.22
N GLY A 112 1.20 5.45 22.88
CA GLY A 112 1.68 4.97 24.18
C GLY A 112 2.52 3.69 24.07
N GLY A 113 3.13 3.44 22.91
CA GLY A 113 3.96 2.28 22.60
C GLY A 113 3.27 1.21 21.73
N GLY A 114 3.86 0.01 21.70
CA GLY A 114 3.35 -1.15 20.95
C GLY A 114 3.88 -1.27 19.51
N CYS A 115 3.33 -2.25 18.78
CA CYS A 115 3.61 -2.43 17.36
C CYS A 115 2.83 -1.43 16.50
N VAL A 116 3.25 -1.25 15.25
CA VAL A 116 2.58 -0.43 14.22
C VAL A 116 2.18 -1.27 13.01
N SER A 117 1.23 -0.76 12.23
CA SER A 117 0.99 -1.21 10.85
C SER A 117 1.73 -0.30 9.88
N LEU A 118 2.52 -0.84 8.95
CA LEU A 118 3.02 -0.08 7.81
C LEU A 118 2.03 -0.20 6.65
N VAL A 119 1.63 0.94 6.07
CA VAL A 119 0.77 1.03 4.89
C VAL A 119 1.58 1.64 3.75
N GLY A 120 2.16 0.80 2.90
CA GLY A 120 3.03 1.24 1.80
C GLY A 120 2.30 1.36 0.48
N HIS A 121 2.30 2.54 -0.13
CA HIS A 121 1.76 2.73 -1.48
C HIS A 121 2.88 2.74 -2.51
N SER A 122 2.68 2.02 -3.63
CA SER A 122 3.63 1.99 -4.74
C SER A 122 5.05 1.70 -4.23
N ALA A 123 6.03 2.58 -4.49
CA ALA A 123 7.40 2.43 -3.99
C ALA A 123 7.51 2.33 -2.45
N GLY A 124 6.61 2.96 -1.71
CA GLY A 124 6.59 2.93 -0.25
C GLY A 124 6.47 1.53 0.33
N GLY A 125 5.83 0.58 -0.37
CA GLY A 125 5.69 -0.80 0.10
C GLY A 125 6.98 -1.61 0.05
N TRP A 126 7.76 -1.53 -1.02
CA TRP A 126 9.07 -2.22 -1.07
C TRP A 126 10.11 -1.46 -0.23
N LEU A 127 9.99 -0.14 -0.10
CA LEU A 127 10.80 0.65 0.86
C LEU A 127 10.50 0.26 2.30
N ALA A 128 9.27 -0.13 2.64
CA ALA A 128 8.92 -0.68 3.95
C ALA A 128 9.69 -1.98 4.25
N ARG A 129 9.90 -2.83 3.23
CA ARG A 129 10.69 -4.06 3.36
C ARG A 129 12.16 -3.73 3.63
N VAL A 130 12.73 -2.77 2.91
CA VAL A 130 14.09 -2.26 3.17
C VAL A 130 14.20 -1.67 4.58
N TYR A 131 13.20 -0.92 5.04
CA TYR A 131 13.16 -0.37 6.39
C TYR A 131 13.19 -1.48 7.45
N MET A 132 12.34 -2.50 7.32
CA MET A 132 12.30 -3.64 8.26
C MET A 132 13.59 -4.45 8.25
N GLU A 133 14.24 -4.60 7.09
CA GLU A 133 15.54 -5.24 6.96
C GLU A 133 16.63 -4.44 7.72
N ARG A 134 16.68 -3.12 7.53
CA ARG A 134 17.75 -2.28 8.10
C ARG A 134 17.57 -1.97 9.58
N HIS A 135 16.34 -1.76 10.01
CA HIS A 135 16.00 -1.27 11.37
C HIS A 135 15.36 -2.34 12.26
N GLY A 136 15.16 -3.55 11.74
CA GLY A 136 14.41 -4.61 12.40
C GLY A 136 12.90 -4.44 12.25
N ARG A 137 12.18 -5.54 12.54
CA ARG A 137 10.72 -5.65 12.39
C ARG A 137 9.97 -5.86 13.71
N SER A 138 10.65 -5.79 14.85
CA SER A 138 10.06 -6.07 16.17
C SER A 138 8.89 -5.14 16.53
N ASP A 139 8.89 -3.94 15.95
CA ASP A 139 7.86 -2.92 16.14
C ASP A 139 6.76 -2.98 15.07
N VAL A 140 6.81 -3.92 14.12
CA VAL A 140 5.87 -4.01 13.01
C VAL A 140 5.15 -5.33 13.09
N SER A 141 3.82 -5.30 13.17
CA SER A 141 2.99 -6.52 13.13
C SER A 141 2.19 -6.68 11.85
N LEU A 142 2.18 -5.65 10.98
CA LEU A 142 1.55 -5.69 9.68
C LEU A 142 2.30 -4.83 8.67
N LEU A 143 2.58 -5.37 7.49
CA LEU A 143 2.87 -4.62 6.27
C LEU A 143 1.69 -4.81 5.31
N LEU A 144 0.93 -3.75 5.09
CA LEU A 144 -0.13 -3.67 4.08
C LEU A 144 0.38 -2.84 2.90
N THR A 145 0.41 -3.42 1.69
CA THR A 145 0.86 -2.73 0.50
C THR A 145 -0.28 -2.43 -0.47
N LEU A 146 -0.25 -1.25 -1.08
CA LEU A 146 -1.26 -0.75 -2.02
C LEU A 146 -0.59 -0.52 -3.38
N GLY A 147 -0.82 -1.42 -4.34
CA GLY A 147 -0.25 -1.31 -5.69
C GLY A 147 1.27 -1.27 -5.73
N THR A 148 1.96 -1.98 -4.83
CA THR A 148 3.42 -1.96 -4.73
C THR A 148 4.07 -2.96 -5.68
N PRO A 149 4.99 -2.57 -6.59
CA PRO A 149 5.74 -3.54 -7.37
C PRO A 149 6.79 -4.21 -6.48
N HIS A 150 6.63 -5.51 -6.18
CA HIS A 150 7.52 -6.27 -5.31
C HIS A 150 8.61 -7.04 -6.06
N LEU A 151 8.40 -7.33 -7.33
CA LEU A 151 9.27 -8.18 -8.14
C LEU A 151 10.12 -7.35 -9.09
N PRO A 152 11.43 -7.67 -9.25
CA PRO A 152 12.24 -7.06 -10.29
C PRO A 152 11.70 -7.43 -11.68
N PRO A 153 11.87 -6.56 -12.69
CA PRO A 153 11.49 -6.89 -14.04
C PRO A 153 12.31 -8.08 -14.58
N PRO A 154 11.72 -8.94 -15.43
CA PRO A 154 12.41 -10.10 -15.96
C PRO A 154 13.61 -9.70 -16.83
N LYS A 155 14.73 -10.40 -16.63
CA LYS A 155 15.98 -10.18 -17.38
C LYS A 155 15.85 -10.70 -18.81
N GLY A 156 16.48 -10.00 -19.76
CA GLY A 156 16.55 -10.42 -21.16
C GLY A 156 15.30 -10.17 -22.01
N VAL A 157 14.27 -9.49 -21.48
CA VAL A 157 13.09 -9.11 -22.28
C VAL A 157 13.41 -7.91 -23.18
N PRO A 158 13.22 -7.99 -24.51
CA PRO A 158 13.55 -6.90 -25.42
C PRO A 158 12.81 -5.59 -25.11
N GLY A 159 13.58 -4.51 -24.97
CA GLY A 159 13.08 -3.16 -24.70
C GLY A 159 12.64 -2.91 -23.25
N VAL A 160 12.87 -3.86 -22.34
CA VAL A 160 12.63 -3.67 -20.90
C VAL A 160 13.89 -3.13 -20.25
N ILE A 161 13.74 -2.00 -19.55
CA ILE A 161 14.78 -1.36 -18.75
C ILE A 161 14.27 -1.27 -17.32
N ASP A 162 15.04 -1.81 -16.38
CA ASP A 162 14.71 -1.72 -14.96
C ASP A 162 14.73 -0.25 -14.49
N GLN A 163 13.53 0.30 -14.27
CA GLN A 163 13.33 1.66 -13.79
C GLN A 163 13.82 1.87 -12.35
N THR A 164 13.91 0.78 -11.59
CA THR A 164 14.43 0.79 -10.21
C THR A 164 15.95 0.62 -10.17
N ARG A 165 16.58 0.38 -11.33
CA ARG A 165 18.05 0.30 -11.50
C ARG A 165 18.72 -0.70 -10.55
N GLY A 166 18.07 -1.83 -10.28
CA GLY A 166 18.57 -2.91 -9.43
C GLY A 166 18.03 -2.89 -8.00
N LEU A 167 17.25 -1.87 -7.61
CA LEU A 167 16.73 -1.79 -6.24
C LEU A 167 15.74 -2.93 -5.93
N LEU A 168 14.89 -3.34 -6.87
CA LEU A 168 13.99 -4.49 -6.64
C LEU A 168 14.74 -5.82 -6.65
N ASP A 169 15.80 -5.97 -7.45
CA ASP A 169 16.74 -7.10 -7.33
C ASP A 169 17.38 -7.11 -5.93
N TYR A 170 17.79 -5.96 -5.40
CA TYR A 170 18.31 -5.85 -4.04
C TYR A 170 17.27 -6.30 -3.01
N VAL A 171 16.03 -5.80 -3.08
CA VAL A 171 14.96 -6.17 -2.14
C VAL A 171 14.69 -7.67 -2.19
N GLN A 172 14.60 -8.26 -3.38
CA GLN A 172 14.34 -9.69 -3.54
C GLN A 172 15.45 -10.55 -2.93
N ASN A 173 16.71 -10.12 -3.03
CA ASN A 173 17.86 -10.93 -2.59
C ASN A 173 18.28 -10.69 -1.14
N ASN A 174 17.85 -9.58 -0.51
CA ASN A 174 18.35 -9.18 0.81
C ASN A 174 17.26 -9.01 1.86
N CYS A 175 16.00 -8.72 1.48
CA CYS A 175 14.93 -8.61 2.46
C CYS A 175 14.27 -9.97 2.68
N GLU A 176 13.93 -10.25 3.93
CA GLU A 176 13.15 -11.44 4.31
C GLU A 176 11.91 -11.65 3.41
N PRO A 177 11.57 -12.91 3.09
CA PRO A 177 10.33 -13.25 2.38
C PRO A 177 9.08 -12.74 3.12
N ALA A 178 8.00 -12.53 2.39
CA ALA A 178 6.73 -12.19 3.04
C ALA A 178 6.21 -13.37 3.87
N VAL A 179 5.54 -13.03 4.96
CA VAL A 179 4.96 -14.00 5.90
C VAL A 179 3.56 -13.58 6.30
N TYR A 180 2.69 -14.53 6.59
CA TYR A 180 1.37 -14.29 7.16
C TYR A 180 1.20 -15.09 8.46
N THR A 181 1.76 -14.55 9.54
CA THR A 181 1.82 -15.18 10.87
C THR A 181 1.12 -14.30 11.92
N PRO A 182 0.82 -14.83 13.12
CA PRO A 182 0.27 -14.00 14.20
C PRO A 182 1.16 -12.83 14.61
N GLN A 183 2.49 -12.95 14.48
CA GLN A 183 3.47 -11.93 14.87
C GLN A 183 3.68 -10.88 13.79
N LEU A 184 3.67 -11.27 12.52
CA LEU A 184 3.80 -10.38 11.38
C LEU A 184 2.97 -10.88 10.20
N LYS A 185 2.12 -10.00 9.69
CA LYS A 185 1.31 -10.23 8.49
C LYS A 185 1.79 -9.37 7.33
N TYR A 186 1.84 -9.94 6.14
CA TYR A 186 1.95 -9.22 4.87
C TYR A 186 0.62 -9.31 4.15
N VAL A 187 0.03 -8.17 3.82
CA VAL A 187 -1.18 -8.08 3.00
C VAL A 187 -0.85 -7.25 1.78
N CYS A 188 -1.01 -7.82 0.59
CA CYS A 188 -0.72 -7.16 -0.67
C CYS A 188 -2.01 -6.92 -1.43
N VAL A 189 -2.42 -5.66 -1.54
CA VAL A 189 -3.62 -5.23 -2.28
C VAL A 189 -3.21 -4.71 -3.66
N ALA A 190 -3.74 -5.34 -4.70
CA ALA A 190 -3.53 -5.02 -6.09
C ALA A 190 -4.83 -4.52 -6.74
N GLY A 191 -4.75 -3.46 -7.54
CA GLY A 191 -5.87 -2.95 -8.31
C GLY A 191 -5.93 -3.55 -9.72
N ARG A 192 -7.15 -3.75 -10.22
CA ARG A 192 -7.46 -4.16 -11.61
C ARG A 192 -8.33 -3.11 -12.27
N TYR A 193 -7.72 -1.98 -12.58
CA TYR A 193 -8.39 -0.82 -13.18
C TYR A 193 -8.43 -0.90 -14.71
N ILE A 194 -7.34 -1.37 -15.34
CA ILE A 194 -7.23 -1.47 -16.79
C ILE A 194 -6.37 -2.67 -17.17
N GLN A 195 -6.77 -3.37 -18.24
CA GLN A 195 -5.91 -4.35 -18.88
C GLN A 195 -5.04 -3.67 -19.94
N GLY A 196 -3.73 -3.83 -19.84
CA GLY A 196 -2.81 -3.33 -20.86
C GLY A 196 -2.97 -4.09 -22.18
N ALA A 197 -2.43 -3.52 -23.25
CA ALA A 197 -2.43 -4.12 -24.58
C ALA A 197 -1.04 -4.10 -25.22
N ARG A 198 -0.77 -5.07 -26.10
CA ARG A 198 0.48 -5.13 -26.87
C ARG A 198 0.44 -4.12 -28.01
N LEU A 199 1.54 -3.40 -28.22
CA LEU A 199 1.78 -2.70 -29.48
C LEU A 199 1.95 -3.74 -30.60
N VAL A 200 1.08 -3.68 -31.61
CA VAL A 200 1.27 -4.41 -32.87
C VAL A 200 2.15 -3.57 -33.79
N SER A 201 3.04 -4.22 -34.55
CA SER A 201 4.06 -3.63 -35.43
C SER A 201 3.57 -2.55 -36.41
N ASN A 202 2.25 -2.45 -36.64
CA ASN A 202 1.64 -1.49 -37.58
C ASN A 202 0.92 -0.33 -36.89
N SER A 203 1.00 -0.20 -35.56
CA SER A 203 0.43 0.94 -34.84
C SER A 203 1.46 2.05 -34.72
N PRO A 204 1.09 3.32 -34.98
CA PRO A 204 1.99 4.44 -34.75
C PRO A 204 2.43 4.44 -33.27
N PRO A 205 3.70 4.75 -32.99
CA PRO A 205 4.18 4.81 -31.61
C PRO A 205 3.35 5.85 -30.84
N PRO A 206 2.94 5.57 -29.59
CA PRO A 206 2.29 6.58 -28.78
C PRO A 206 3.28 7.74 -28.58
N GLU A 207 2.93 8.92 -29.09
CA GLU A 207 3.66 10.14 -28.77
C GLU A 207 3.74 10.28 -27.24
N LEU A 208 4.93 10.58 -26.73
CA LEU A 208 5.18 10.88 -25.32
C LEU A 208 4.38 12.14 -24.93
N ILE A 209 3.14 11.95 -24.47
CA ILE A 209 2.36 13.04 -23.88
C ILE A 209 2.76 13.14 -22.40
N LEU A 210 3.54 14.19 -22.10
CA LEU A 210 3.71 14.74 -20.76
C LEU A 210 2.32 15.07 -20.15
N PRO A 211 2.15 15.03 -18.82
CA PRO A 211 0.84 15.26 -18.21
C PRO A 211 0.43 16.72 -18.44
N ALA A 212 -0.54 16.93 -19.34
CA ALA A 212 -1.24 18.19 -19.48
C ALA A 212 -2.72 17.95 -19.20
N ASP A 213 -3.20 18.58 -18.14
CA ASP A 213 -4.60 18.89 -17.96
C ASP A 213 -5.18 19.44 -19.25
N SER A 214 -6.21 18.79 -19.81
CA SER A 214 -7.23 19.47 -20.61
C SER A 214 -8.39 18.55 -20.93
N ASN A 215 -9.50 18.92 -20.31
CA ASN A 215 -10.87 18.62 -20.67
C ASN A 215 -11.07 18.58 -22.20
N THR A 216 -11.12 17.40 -22.81
CA THR A 216 -11.74 17.20 -24.12
C THR A 216 -12.61 15.96 -24.09
N GLY A 217 -13.92 16.20 -24.11
CA GLY A 217 -14.93 15.16 -24.20
C GLY A 217 -14.78 14.43 -25.52
N ILE A 218 -14.45 13.15 -25.44
CA ILE A 218 -14.73 12.19 -26.50
C ILE A 218 -15.88 11.34 -25.98
N VAL A 219 -17.06 11.59 -26.54
CA VAL A 219 -18.27 10.81 -26.31
C VAL A 219 -18.01 9.37 -26.73
N GLU A 220 -17.91 8.47 -25.75
CA GLU A 220 -17.88 7.03 -25.98
C GLU A 220 -19.29 6.59 -26.37
N SER A 221 -19.45 6.15 -27.62
CA SER A 221 -20.75 5.79 -28.19
C SER A 221 -21.18 4.43 -27.65
N ILE A 222 -22.35 4.39 -26.98
CA ILE A 222 -23.00 3.17 -26.51
C ILE A 222 -23.43 2.31 -27.71
N VAL A 223 -22.99 1.05 -27.70
CA VAL A 223 -23.31 0.04 -28.72
C VAL A 223 -24.72 -0.50 -28.51
N THR A 224 -25.51 -0.60 -29.58
CA THR A 224 -26.70 -1.46 -29.63
C THR A 224 -26.36 -2.74 -30.37
N GLU A 225 -26.69 -3.88 -29.75
CA GLU A 225 -26.35 -5.23 -30.20
C GLU A 225 -27.03 -5.62 -31.51
N SER A 226 -26.31 -6.39 -32.33
CA SER A 226 -26.87 -7.43 -33.20
C SER A 226 -25.77 -8.44 -33.51
N GLY A 227 -26.06 -9.71 -33.24
CA GLY A 227 -25.10 -10.82 -33.28
C GLY A 227 -24.38 -11.00 -34.60
N ASN A 228 -23.06 -11.06 -34.50
CA ASN A 228 -22.14 -11.91 -35.26
C ASN A 228 -20.84 -11.93 -34.45
N SER A 229 -20.10 -13.04 -34.45
CA SER A 229 -18.81 -13.17 -33.76
C SER A 229 -17.79 -12.21 -34.37
N ALA A 230 -17.89 -10.94 -33.98
CA ALA A 230 -16.98 -9.89 -34.35
C ALA A 230 -15.64 -10.15 -33.63
N PRO A 231 -14.50 -9.92 -34.31
CA PRO A 231 -13.23 -9.91 -33.61
C PRO A 231 -13.31 -8.91 -32.45
N PRO A 232 -12.64 -9.19 -31.31
CA PRO A 232 -12.66 -8.29 -30.17
C PRO A 232 -12.27 -6.87 -30.61
N PRO A 233 -12.90 -5.83 -30.02
CA PRO A 233 -12.62 -4.44 -30.38
C PRO A 233 -11.12 -4.15 -30.25
N ALA A 234 -10.60 -3.32 -31.17
CA ALA A 234 -9.20 -2.93 -31.15
C ALA A 234 -8.83 -2.28 -29.80
N PRO A 235 -7.60 -2.51 -29.29
CA PRO A 235 -7.20 -1.96 -28.00
C PRO A 235 -7.18 -0.43 -28.05
N THR A 236 -7.65 0.21 -26.96
CA THR A 236 -7.62 1.67 -26.84
C THR A 236 -6.17 2.19 -26.75
N PHE A 237 -5.94 3.44 -27.16
CA PHE A 237 -4.63 4.09 -27.00
C PHE A 237 -4.14 4.07 -25.54
N ARG A 238 -5.07 4.22 -24.59
CA ARG A 238 -4.78 4.12 -23.16
C ARG A 238 -4.28 2.73 -22.78
N ALA A 239 -4.93 1.67 -23.25
CA ALA A 239 -4.50 0.29 -23.00
C ALA A 239 -3.11 0.00 -23.61
N LEU A 240 -2.82 0.54 -24.79
CA LEU A 240 -1.50 0.41 -25.42
C LEU A 240 -0.40 1.10 -24.60
N PHE A 241 -0.62 2.34 -24.16
CA PHE A 241 0.32 3.09 -23.34
C PHE A 241 0.57 2.40 -21.99
N VAL A 242 -0.50 2.04 -21.28
CA VAL A 242 -0.41 1.31 -20.00
C VAL A 242 0.27 -0.04 -20.18
N GLY A 243 -0.03 -0.76 -21.27
CA GLY A 243 0.62 -2.03 -21.58
C GLY A 243 2.14 -1.89 -21.76
N GLN A 244 2.62 -0.79 -22.35
CA GLN A 244 4.07 -0.55 -22.39
C GLN A 244 4.67 -0.31 -21.01
N GLY A 245 3.96 0.42 -20.13
CA GLY A 245 4.34 0.58 -18.73
C GLY A 245 4.44 -0.77 -18.00
N TYR A 246 3.42 -1.62 -18.12
CA TYR A 246 3.42 -2.96 -17.52
C TYR A 246 4.52 -3.85 -18.06
N LYS A 247 4.85 -3.74 -19.34
CA LYS A 247 5.99 -4.45 -19.92
C LYS A 247 7.30 -4.07 -19.23
N GLN A 248 7.50 -2.80 -18.89
CA GLN A 248 8.69 -2.37 -18.14
C GLN A 248 8.77 -2.96 -16.73
N VAL A 249 7.63 -3.30 -16.11
CA VAL A 249 7.58 -3.81 -14.73
C VAL A 249 7.59 -5.34 -14.66
N CYS A 250 6.82 -6.03 -15.52
CA CYS A 250 6.64 -7.49 -15.44
C CYS A 250 6.99 -8.23 -16.74
N GLY A 251 7.50 -7.53 -17.76
CA GLY A 251 7.87 -8.10 -19.07
C GLY A 251 6.70 -8.40 -20.00
N ARG A 252 5.44 -8.18 -19.56
CA ARG A 252 4.23 -8.42 -20.35
C ARG A 252 3.39 -7.15 -20.45
N ALA A 253 2.83 -6.91 -21.63
CA ALA A 253 2.00 -5.73 -21.88
C ALA A 253 0.49 -6.01 -21.72
N ASP A 254 0.08 -7.27 -21.88
CA ASP A 254 -1.30 -7.74 -21.89
C ASP A 254 -1.76 -8.30 -20.55
N VAL A 255 -1.54 -7.55 -19.48
CA VAL A 255 -1.89 -7.94 -18.10
C VAL A 255 -2.79 -6.90 -17.45
N TRP A 256 -3.54 -7.34 -16.42
CA TRP A 256 -4.31 -6.44 -15.57
C TRP A 256 -3.40 -5.70 -14.60
N GLY A 257 -3.80 -4.48 -14.25
CA GLY A 257 -3.20 -3.71 -13.18
C GLY A 257 -3.98 -2.43 -12.87
N ASP A 258 -3.40 -1.59 -12.05
CA ASP A 258 -4.04 -0.37 -11.50
C ASP A 258 -3.80 0.90 -12.34
N GLY A 259 -3.39 0.72 -13.60
CA GLY A 259 -2.89 1.77 -14.49
C GLY A 259 -1.39 2.06 -14.43
N VAL A 260 -0.66 1.58 -13.41
CA VAL A 260 0.81 1.80 -13.28
C VAL A 260 1.54 0.51 -12.96
N VAL A 261 1.06 -0.24 -11.96
CA VAL A 261 1.65 -1.49 -11.51
C VAL A 261 0.77 -2.65 -11.97
N PRO A 262 1.33 -3.63 -12.70
CA PRO A 262 0.60 -4.82 -13.08
C PRO A 262 0.35 -5.68 -11.82
N GLU A 263 -0.85 -6.27 -11.74
CA GLU A 263 -1.32 -7.08 -10.62
C GLU A 263 -0.31 -8.16 -10.22
N VAL A 264 0.27 -8.82 -11.22
CA VAL A 264 1.25 -9.90 -11.04
C VAL A 264 2.53 -9.46 -10.34
N SER A 265 2.88 -8.17 -10.40
CA SER A 265 4.01 -7.60 -9.66
C SER A 265 3.59 -7.00 -8.33
N ALA A 266 2.29 -6.78 -8.11
CA ALA A 266 1.72 -6.28 -6.86
C ALA A 266 1.51 -7.37 -5.81
N HIS A 267 1.43 -8.63 -6.24
CA HIS A 267 1.39 -9.78 -5.36
C HIS A 267 2.78 -10.23 -4.94
N LEU A 268 2.85 -10.81 -3.74
CA LEU A 268 4.08 -11.34 -3.16
C LEU A 268 3.82 -12.71 -2.55
N GLU A 269 4.68 -13.68 -2.87
CA GLU A 269 4.60 -15.04 -2.32
C GLU A 269 4.79 -15.01 -0.80
N GLY A 270 3.94 -15.76 -0.08
CA GLY A 270 3.92 -15.78 1.39
C GLY A 270 3.05 -14.69 2.05
N ALA A 271 2.55 -13.71 1.27
CA ALA A 271 1.57 -12.72 1.71
C ALA A 271 0.12 -13.18 1.48
N LEU A 272 -0.82 -12.55 2.19
CA LEU A 272 -2.22 -12.55 1.78
C LEU A 272 -2.38 -11.58 0.59
N ASN A 273 -2.66 -12.12 -0.59
CA ASN A 273 -2.79 -11.35 -1.83
C ASN A 273 -4.27 -11.08 -2.15
N ILE A 274 -4.62 -9.82 -2.43
CA ILE A 274 -5.99 -9.35 -2.65
C ILE A 274 -6.04 -8.53 -3.93
N SER A 275 -6.94 -8.90 -4.85
CA SER A 275 -7.19 -8.16 -6.08
C SER A 275 -8.51 -7.39 -6.00
N LEU A 276 -8.50 -6.11 -6.34
CA LEU A 276 -9.67 -5.24 -6.32
C LEU A 276 -9.96 -4.68 -7.70
N ASP A 277 -11.11 -5.05 -8.27
CA ASP A 277 -11.56 -4.54 -9.56
C ASP A 277 -11.89 -3.04 -9.51
N GLY A 278 -11.53 -2.33 -10.58
CA GLY A 278 -11.80 -0.90 -10.75
C GLY A 278 -10.93 0.03 -9.91
N VAL A 279 -9.92 -0.48 -9.18
CA VAL A 279 -9.08 0.34 -8.29
C VAL A 279 -7.85 0.87 -9.01
N TYR A 280 -7.77 2.20 -9.13
CA TYR A 280 -6.68 2.96 -9.73
C TYR A 280 -5.48 3.12 -8.79
N HIS A 281 -4.30 3.36 -9.36
CA HIS A 281 -3.03 3.42 -8.65
C HIS A 281 -2.95 4.57 -7.63
N SER A 282 -3.10 5.80 -8.11
CA SER A 282 -2.58 6.98 -7.42
C SER A 282 -3.68 7.81 -6.77
N PRO A 283 -3.44 8.41 -5.58
CA PRO A 283 -4.33 9.45 -5.06
C PRO A 283 -4.43 10.67 -5.98
N VAL A 284 -3.36 10.95 -6.74
CA VAL A 284 -3.33 12.09 -7.68
C VAL A 284 -4.15 11.75 -8.91
N GLY A 285 -5.19 12.55 -9.15
CA GLY A 285 -6.17 12.35 -10.20
C GLY A 285 -7.30 11.40 -9.80
N ALA A 286 -7.23 10.68 -8.68
CA ALA A 286 -8.35 9.87 -8.25
C ALA A 286 -9.58 10.73 -7.92
N ASP A 287 -10.75 10.17 -8.19
CA ASP A 287 -12.02 10.65 -7.67
C ASP A 287 -12.74 9.45 -7.05
N ASP A 288 -13.46 9.61 -5.94
CA ASP A 288 -13.99 8.46 -5.20
C ASP A 288 -15.11 7.70 -5.93
N VAL A 289 -15.45 8.09 -7.17
CA VAL A 289 -16.64 7.63 -7.89
C VAL A 289 -16.27 6.94 -9.20
N ALA A 290 -15.78 7.69 -10.18
CA ALA A 290 -15.39 7.24 -11.51
C ALA A 290 -13.97 6.67 -11.56
N ARG A 291 -13.05 7.15 -10.70
CA ARG A 291 -11.66 6.66 -10.65
C ARG A 291 -11.21 6.45 -9.20
N PRO A 292 -11.84 5.51 -8.46
CA PRO A 292 -11.47 5.26 -7.08
C PRO A 292 -10.06 4.67 -7.01
N TRP A 293 -9.29 5.09 -6.01
CA TRP A 293 -7.96 4.55 -5.73
C TRP A 293 -7.98 3.78 -4.40
N TYR A 294 -6.86 3.17 -4.04
CA TYR A 294 -6.76 2.35 -2.82
C TYR A 294 -7.24 3.03 -1.53
N GLY A 295 -7.06 4.35 -1.42
CA GLY A 295 -7.49 5.15 -0.27
C GLY A 295 -8.82 5.89 -0.44
N SER A 296 -9.58 5.64 -1.51
CA SER A 296 -10.97 6.10 -1.62
C SER A 296 -11.82 5.39 -0.55
N PRO A 297 -12.75 6.07 0.15
CA PRO A 297 -13.47 5.49 1.28
C PRO A 297 -14.12 4.13 0.99
N ALA A 298 -14.83 3.99 -0.14
CA ALA A 298 -15.46 2.73 -0.55
C ALA A 298 -14.46 1.59 -0.83
N VAL A 299 -13.20 1.92 -1.16
CA VAL A 299 -12.12 0.95 -1.36
C VAL A 299 -11.45 0.61 -0.02
N VAL A 300 -11.30 1.58 0.88
CA VAL A 300 -10.78 1.37 2.25
C VAL A 300 -11.60 0.31 2.98
N GLU A 301 -12.92 0.33 2.85
CA GLU A 301 -13.81 -0.69 3.44
C GLU A 301 -13.43 -2.13 3.05
N LYS A 302 -12.83 -2.32 1.87
CA LYS A 302 -12.46 -3.66 1.37
C LYS A 302 -11.22 -4.25 2.07
N TRP A 303 -10.40 -3.43 2.72
CA TRP A 303 -9.14 -3.88 3.33
C TRP A 303 -8.89 -3.37 4.76
N ILE A 304 -9.70 -2.43 5.26
CA ILE A 304 -9.54 -1.81 6.59
C ILE A 304 -9.52 -2.80 7.73
N HIS A 305 -10.28 -3.90 7.63
CA HIS A 305 -10.37 -4.92 8.67
C HIS A 305 -9.00 -5.47 9.10
N HIS A 306 -8.02 -5.53 8.18
CA HIS A 306 -6.65 -5.93 8.51
C HIS A 306 -5.93 -4.97 9.48
N LEU A 307 -6.33 -3.69 9.51
CA LEU A 307 -5.82 -2.70 10.47
C LEU A 307 -6.53 -2.78 11.83
N LEU A 308 -7.72 -3.39 11.89
CA LEU A 308 -8.53 -3.49 13.10
C LEU A 308 -8.21 -4.75 13.92
N ASP A 309 -7.64 -5.76 13.27
CA ASP A 309 -7.26 -7.05 13.84
C ASP A 309 -6.07 -6.99 14.82
#